data_AF-A0AB38C280-F1
#
_entry.id   AF-A0AB38C280-F1
#
_cell.length_a   1.000
_cell.length_b   1.000
_cell.length_c   1.000
_cell.angle_alpha   90.00
_cell.angle_beta   90.00
_cell.angle_gamma   90.00
#
_symmetry.space_group_name_H-M   'P 1'
#
loop_
_entity.id
_entity.type
_entity.pdbx_description
1 polymer ?
#
loop_
_entity_poly.entity_id
_entity_poly.type
_entity_poly.pdbx_seq_one_letter_code
_entity_poly.pdbx_strand_id
1 'polypeptide(L)'
;MPHTVQYRPQLIDQLISSHRIASYSKVFSTSNDAELVGAYLWNSHVCGVLYPLLSAAEVTLRNSIDTALTADIGKFWWKAGKLKYKSFAPGTPAPDVVDKLTKNFGSAFNTARFERKSRQVSGSPDHQEVVAKTEFSTWEFVLDNEYMGNNLIWPKNLGRVFKGQWPTSQAGAMLAGCKDQVALVRKFRNRVFHHEPAWKRFNVTNEQQAVAHLHEKIGKITDLISWISPEKIDLLEKSGIIRTAYRACSVAEIQRFKYQCKTSTVKSMAKLIKVAEAASAGNEVLQIAVYGRRKQVYTLHPA
;
A
#
# COMPACT_ATOMS: atom_id res chain seq x y z
N MET A 1 -22.00 -9.01 14.49
CA MET A 1 -21.17 -8.46 15.58
C MET A 1 -21.79 -8.97 16.86
N PRO A 2 -21.16 -8.84 18.05
CA PRO A 2 -21.86 -9.20 19.27
C PRO A 2 -23.13 -8.35 19.37
N HIS A 3 -24.30 -9.01 19.44
CA HIS A 3 -25.57 -8.33 19.75
C HIS A 3 -25.59 -7.76 21.17
N THR A 4 -24.56 -8.08 21.95
CA THR A 4 -24.29 -7.58 23.30
C THR A 4 -23.60 -6.21 23.32
N VAL A 5 -23.20 -5.67 22.16
CA VAL A 5 -22.60 -4.34 22.07
C VAL A 5 -23.68 -3.31 21.82
N GLN A 6 -23.73 -2.29 22.67
CA GLN A 6 -24.53 -1.10 22.44
C GLN A 6 -23.77 -0.14 21.51
N TYR A 7 -24.24 0.00 20.26
CA TYR A 7 -23.57 0.81 19.25
C TYR A 7 -23.83 2.32 19.38
N ARG A 8 -24.95 2.71 19.97
CA ARG A 8 -25.38 4.10 20.10
C ARG A 8 -25.73 4.49 21.54
N PRO A 9 -25.51 5.77 21.90
CA PRO A 9 -24.89 6.82 21.08
C PRO A 9 -23.36 6.80 21.07
N GLN A 10 -22.71 6.16 22.05
CA GLN A 10 -21.29 6.38 22.33
C GLN A 10 -20.37 5.94 21.18
N LEU A 11 -20.52 4.73 20.64
CA LEU A 11 -19.59 4.23 19.62
C LEU A 11 -19.78 4.95 18.28
N ILE A 12 -21.01 5.01 17.76
CA ILE A 12 -21.27 5.58 16.44
C ILE A 12 -21.26 7.10 16.47
N ASP A 13 -22.04 7.74 17.36
CA ASP A 13 -22.29 9.18 17.26
C ASP A 13 -21.14 10.00 17.85
N GLN A 14 -20.43 9.49 18.87
CA GLN A 14 -19.36 10.22 19.56
C GLN A 14 -17.94 9.79 19.13
N LEU A 15 -17.63 8.49 19.10
CA LEU A 15 -16.26 8.00 18.88
C LEU A 15 -15.92 7.81 17.39
N ILE A 16 -16.83 7.24 16.60
CA ILE A 16 -16.65 7.13 15.14
C ILE A 16 -17.09 8.42 14.44
N SER A 17 -18.10 9.11 14.99
CA SER A 17 -18.88 10.21 14.42
C SER A 17 -19.83 9.81 13.29
N SER A 18 -21.03 10.42 13.31
CA SER A 18 -22.04 10.21 12.28
C SER A 18 -21.54 10.61 10.89
N HIS A 19 -20.73 11.68 10.79
CA HIS A 19 -20.16 12.14 9.51
C HIS A 19 -19.23 11.10 8.87
N ARG A 20 -18.36 10.46 9.66
CA ARG A 20 -17.43 9.44 9.16
C ARG A 20 -18.18 8.19 8.70
N ILE A 21 -19.15 7.73 9.49
CA ILE A 21 -19.86 6.48 9.22
C ILE A 21 -20.93 6.61 8.11
N ALA A 22 -21.47 7.81 7.88
CA ALA A 22 -22.54 8.05 6.90
C ALA A 22 -22.18 7.64 5.46
N SER A 23 -20.90 7.64 5.11
CA SER A 23 -20.47 7.16 3.79
C SER A 23 -20.61 5.64 3.63
N TYR A 24 -20.55 4.88 4.73
CA TYR A 24 -20.67 3.43 4.71
C TYR A 24 -22.13 2.99 4.55
N SER A 25 -23.08 3.66 5.20
CA SER A 25 -24.50 3.28 5.10
C SER A 25 -25.04 3.34 3.66
N LYS A 26 -24.55 4.31 2.87
CA LYS A 26 -24.94 4.50 1.47
C LYS A 26 -24.40 3.42 0.52
N VAL A 27 -23.20 2.90 0.78
CA VAL A 27 -22.47 2.03 -0.16
C VAL A 27 -22.61 0.55 0.18
N PHE A 28 -22.76 0.20 1.47
CA PHE A 28 -22.76 -1.19 1.94
C PHE A 28 -24.16 -1.72 2.29
N SER A 29 -25.22 -0.99 1.95
CA SER A 29 -26.62 -1.43 2.11
C SER A 29 -26.90 -2.09 3.48
N THR A 30 -26.46 -1.45 4.55
CA THR A 30 -26.48 -2.01 5.92
C THR A 30 -27.89 -1.88 6.51
N SER A 31 -28.42 -2.95 7.09
CA SER A 31 -29.78 -2.97 7.66
C SER A 31 -29.85 -2.56 9.14
N ASN A 32 -28.72 -2.56 9.85
CA ASN A 32 -28.65 -2.20 11.27
C ASN A 32 -27.25 -1.67 11.64
N ASP A 33 -27.11 -1.12 12.85
CA ASP A 33 -25.85 -0.55 13.34
C ASP A 33 -24.71 -1.57 13.44
N ALA A 34 -25.01 -2.85 13.71
CA ALA A 34 -24.00 -3.91 13.78
C ALA A 34 -23.38 -4.17 12.39
N GLU A 35 -24.17 -4.16 11.32
CA GLU A 35 -23.68 -4.25 9.95
C GLU A 35 -22.91 -3.00 9.52
N LEU A 36 -23.40 -1.83 9.91
CA LEU A 36 -22.76 -0.55 9.60
C LEU A 36 -21.36 -0.44 10.22
N VAL A 37 -21.23 -0.79 11.50
CA VAL A 37 -19.93 -0.89 12.17
C VAL A 37 -19.10 -2.04 11.60
N GLY A 38 -19.74 -3.12 11.17
CA GLY A 38 -19.09 -4.20 10.41
C GLY A 38 -18.36 -3.72 9.16
N ALA A 39 -19.06 -2.97 8.29
CA ALA A 39 -18.47 -2.40 7.08
C ALA A 39 -17.34 -1.38 7.39
N TYR A 40 -17.49 -0.61 8.47
CA TYR A 40 -16.44 0.28 8.98
C TYR A 40 -15.18 -0.50 9.40
N LEU A 41 -15.35 -1.58 10.17
CA LEU A 41 -14.24 -2.43 10.62
C LEU A 41 -13.60 -3.20 9.47
N TRP A 42 -14.37 -3.61 8.47
CA TRP A 42 -13.85 -4.21 7.24
C TRP A 42 -12.86 -3.27 6.55
N ASN A 43 -13.17 -1.97 6.43
CA ASN A 43 -12.23 -1.01 5.85
C ASN A 43 -10.93 -0.92 6.67
N SER A 44 -11.02 -0.90 7.99
CA SER A 44 -9.82 -0.92 8.86
C SER A 44 -9.00 -2.20 8.66
N HIS A 45 -9.66 -3.35 8.49
CA HIS A 45 -9.00 -4.61 8.15
C HIS A 45 -8.31 -4.56 6.79
N VAL A 46 -8.98 -4.05 5.76
CA VAL A 46 -8.39 -3.82 4.42
C VAL A 46 -7.16 -2.94 4.51
N CYS A 47 -7.24 -1.80 5.22
CA CYS A 47 -6.09 -0.92 5.42
C CYS A 47 -4.89 -1.65 6.06
N GLY A 48 -5.15 -2.48 7.07
CA GLY A 48 -4.11 -3.29 7.72
C GLY A 48 -3.50 -4.35 6.80
N VAL A 49 -4.32 -5.05 6.02
CA VAL A 49 -3.88 -6.08 5.07
C VAL A 49 -3.09 -5.49 3.90
N LEU A 50 -3.41 -4.26 3.46
CA LEU A 50 -2.70 -3.62 2.36
C LEU A 50 -1.34 -3.04 2.77
N TYR A 51 -1.07 -2.87 4.07
CA TYR A 51 0.17 -2.28 4.57
C TYR A 51 1.44 -2.98 4.05
N PRO A 52 1.60 -4.32 4.13
CA PRO A 52 2.81 -4.99 3.65
C PRO A 52 3.05 -4.77 2.16
N LEU A 53 1.99 -4.74 1.36
CA LEU A 53 2.08 -4.53 -0.09
C LEU A 53 2.48 -3.08 -0.43
N LEU A 54 1.89 -2.10 0.24
CA LEU A 54 2.25 -0.68 0.11
C LEU A 54 3.70 -0.41 0.55
N SER A 55 4.10 -1.00 1.68
CA SER A 55 5.47 -0.92 2.19
C SER A 55 6.47 -1.55 1.22
N ALA A 56 6.13 -2.70 0.63
CA ALA A 56 6.97 -3.36 -0.36
C ALA A 56 7.21 -2.47 -1.58
N ALA A 57 6.18 -1.79 -2.11
CA ALA A 57 6.36 -0.87 -3.23
C ALA A 57 7.31 0.30 -2.89
N GLU A 58 7.11 0.95 -1.74
CA GLU A 58 7.91 2.10 -1.31
C GLU A 58 9.39 1.72 -1.08
N VAL A 59 9.63 0.65 -0.30
CA VAL A 59 10.99 0.21 0.04
C VAL A 59 11.73 -0.33 -1.18
N THR A 60 11.05 -1.07 -2.04
CA THR A 60 11.68 -1.65 -3.26
C THR A 60 12.06 -0.55 -4.23
N LEU A 61 11.17 0.42 -4.48
CA LEU A 61 11.47 1.57 -5.34
C LEU A 61 12.66 2.37 -4.80
N ARG A 62 12.57 2.78 -3.53
CA ARG A 62 13.63 3.54 -2.86
C ARG A 62 14.98 2.86 -3.00
N ASN A 63 15.06 1.60 -2.59
CA ASN A 63 16.33 0.90 -2.53
C ASN A 63 16.87 0.61 -3.94
N SER A 64 15.99 0.36 -4.93
CA SER A 64 16.41 0.17 -6.32
C SER A 64 17.02 1.45 -6.91
N ILE A 65 16.36 2.60 -6.71
CA ILE A 65 16.88 3.91 -7.12
C ILE A 65 18.20 4.21 -6.39
N ASP A 66 18.22 4.07 -5.07
CA ASP A 66 19.39 4.38 -4.26
C ASP A 66 20.61 3.53 -4.64
N THR A 67 20.41 2.24 -4.89
CA THR A 67 21.46 1.31 -5.30
C THR A 67 22.04 1.70 -6.65
N ALA A 68 21.17 1.98 -7.64
CA ALA A 68 21.61 2.35 -8.99
C ALA A 68 22.38 3.69 -8.98
N LEU A 69 21.87 4.71 -8.28
CA LEU A 69 22.51 6.02 -8.21
C LEU A 69 23.78 6.02 -7.37
N THR A 70 23.83 5.23 -6.29
CA THR A 70 25.06 5.07 -5.50
C THR A 70 26.17 4.40 -6.32
N ALA A 71 25.83 3.43 -7.18
CA ALA A 71 26.80 2.80 -8.06
C ALA A 71 27.29 3.73 -9.19
N ASP A 72 26.46 4.66 -9.66
CA ASP A 72 26.78 5.56 -10.78
C ASP A 72 27.53 6.83 -10.33
N ILE A 73 27.04 7.50 -9.28
CA ILE A 73 27.54 8.82 -8.85
C ILE A 73 27.95 8.88 -7.36
N GLY A 74 28.06 7.71 -6.72
CA GLY A 74 28.59 7.54 -5.38
C GLY A 74 27.58 7.79 -4.25
N LYS A 75 27.99 7.49 -3.01
CA LYS A 75 27.18 7.78 -1.82
C LYS A 75 26.87 9.28 -1.70
N PHE A 76 25.77 9.56 -1.03
CA PHE A 76 25.21 10.89 -0.84
C PHE A 76 24.95 11.59 -2.18
N TRP A 77 24.56 10.84 -3.21
CA TRP A 77 24.24 11.34 -4.56
C TRP A 77 23.21 12.48 -4.55
N TRP A 78 22.34 12.51 -3.54
CA TRP A 78 21.31 13.51 -3.31
C TRP A 78 21.81 14.84 -2.71
N LYS A 79 23.10 14.96 -2.35
CA LYS A 79 23.66 16.23 -1.85
C LYS A 79 23.57 17.31 -2.94
N ALA A 80 23.39 18.55 -2.49
CA ALA A 80 23.35 19.71 -3.36
C ALA A 80 24.54 19.72 -4.34
N GLY A 81 24.24 19.94 -5.63
CA GLY A 81 25.24 19.99 -6.70
C GLY A 81 25.65 18.64 -7.30
N LYS A 82 25.27 17.49 -6.71
CA LYS A 82 25.58 16.17 -7.28
C LYS A 82 24.57 15.70 -8.34
N LEU A 83 23.28 15.90 -8.08
CA LEU A 83 22.24 15.63 -9.08
C LEU A 83 22.16 16.79 -10.08
N LYS A 84 22.56 16.51 -11.31
CA LYS A 84 22.33 17.41 -12.44
C LYS A 84 20.87 17.31 -12.88
N TYR A 85 20.30 18.43 -13.31
CA TYR A 85 18.95 18.51 -13.86
C TYR A 85 18.94 19.37 -15.12
N LYS A 86 17.95 19.12 -15.99
CA LYS A 86 17.87 19.61 -17.36
C LYS A 86 17.78 21.13 -17.45
N SER A 87 16.97 21.76 -16.59
CA SER A 87 16.73 23.20 -16.59
C SER A 87 17.79 24.03 -15.86
N PHE A 88 18.90 23.43 -15.44
CA PHE A 88 19.95 24.16 -14.70
C PHE A 88 20.53 25.31 -15.53
N ALA A 89 20.48 26.52 -14.97
CA ALA A 89 21.22 27.67 -15.45
C ALA A 89 21.89 28.40 -14.26
N PRO A 90 23.12 28.92 -14.42
CA PRO A 90 23.76 29.70 -13.37
C PRO A 90 22.91 30.91 -12.96
N GLY A 91 22.73 31.12 -11.66
CA GLY A 91 21.99 32.26 -11.11
C GLY A 91 20.46 32.12 -11.16
N THR A 92 19.91 31.02 -11.70
CA THR A 92 18.47 30.78 -11.69
C THR A 92 18.06 29.88 -10.52
N PRO A 93 16.91 30.13 -9.88
CA PRO A 93 16.36 29.21 -8.89
C PRO A 93 16.13 27.82 -9.49
N ALA A 94 16.32 26.79 -8.67
CA ALA A 94 15.99 25.42 -9.06
C ALA A 94 14.46 25.29 -9.28
N PRO A 95 14.01 24.45 -10.24
CA PRO A 95 12.59 24.18 -10.40
C PRO A 95 12.02 23.50 -9.14
N ASP A 96 10.72 23.68 -8.91
CA ASP A 96 10.02 23.24 -7.69
C ASP A 96 10.26 21.76 -7.33
N VAL A 97 10.32 20.87 -8.33
CA VAL A 97 10.57 19.43 -8.09
C VAL A 97 11.99 19.16 -7.56
N VAL A 98 12.99 19.88 -8.07
CA VAL A 98 14.39 19.76 -7.62
C VAL A 98 14.55 20.35 -6.21
N ASP A 99 13.91 21.48 -5.96
CA ASP A 99 13.90 22.12 -4.64
C ASP A 99 13.22 21.23 -3.58
N LYS A 100 12.04 20.67 -3.90
CA LYS A 100 11.34 19.71 -3.04
C LYS A 100 12.17 18.45 -2.77
N LEU A 101 12.82 17.90 -3.80
CA LEU A 101 13.71 16.76 -3.62
C LEU A 101 14.85 17.08 -2.64
N THR A 102 15.50 18.22 -2.83
CA THR A 102 16.62 18.67 -2.00
C THR A 102 16.17 18.91 -0.55
N LYS A 103 15.03 19.57 -0.35
CA LYS A 103 14.43 19.80 0.96
C LYS A 103 14.05 18.50 1.67
N ASN A 104 13.50 17.53 0.95
CA ASN A 104 13.16 16.21 1.52
C ASN A 104 14.39 15.50 2.07
N PHE A 105 15.49 15.47 1.31
CA PHE A 105 16.76 14.89 1.80
C PHE A 105 17.37 15.69 2.96
N GLY A 106 17.28 17.02 2.94
CA GLY A 106 17.70 17.87 4.05
C GLY A 106 16.91 17.59 5.34
N SER A 107 15.59 17.45 5.23
CA SER A 107 14.71 17.07 6.34
C SER A 107 15.03 15.67 6.87
N ALA A 108 15.24 14.70 5.97
CA ALA A 108 15.64 13.34 6.32
C ALA A 108 16.99 13.32 7.06
N PHE A 109 17.97 14.10 6.60
CA PHE A 109 19.27 14.24 7.26
C PHE A 109 19.15 14.83 8.66
N ASN A 110 18.36 15.88 8.82
CA ASN A 110 18.13 16.50 10.13
C ASN A 110 17.43 15.52 11.08
N THR A 111 16.39 14.82 10.62
CA THR A 111 15.71 13.77 11.39
C THR A 111 16.67 12.68 11.84
N ALA A 112 17.49 12.15 10.93
CA ALA A 112 18.50 11.14 11.26
C ALA A 112 19.52 11.67 12.29
N ARG A 113 19.95 12.93 12.14
CA ARG A 113 20.88 13.58 13.08
C ARG A 113 20.26 13.73 14.48
N PHE A 114 18.99 14.10 14.58
CA PHE A 114 18.29 14.20 15.86
C PHE A 114 18.14 12.83 16.53
N GLU A 115 17.81 11.77 15.78
CA GLU A 115 17.72 10.41 16.34
C GLU A 115 19.06 9.86 16.80
N ARG A 116 20.15 10.14 16.08
CA ARG A 116 21.49 9.77 16.55
C ARG A 116 21.84 10.47 17.85
N LYS A 117 21.55 11.76 17.94
CA LYS A 117 21.76 12.55 19.17
C LYS A 117 20.95 11.99 20.34
N SER A 118 19.68 11.63 20.12
CA SER A 118 18.85 11.04 21.19
C SER A 118 19.35 9.67 21.64
N ARG A 119 20.00 8.91 20.76
CA ARG A 119 20.67 7.64 21.05
C ARG A 119 22.14 7.79 21.49
N GLN A 120 22.63 9.02 21.70
CA GLN A 120 24.01 9.32 22.09
C GLN A 120 25.08 8.78 21.11
N VAL A 121 24.74 8.64 19.83
CA VAL A 121 25.67 8.20 18.79
C VAL A 121 26.37 9.42 18.18
N SER A 122 27.72 9.42 18.19
CA SER A 122 28.55 10.50 17.65
C SER A 122 28.63 10.49 16.12
N GLY A 123 29.03 11.61 15.52
CA GLY A 123 29.23 11.75 14.08
C GLY A 123 27.98 12.13 13.27
N SER A 124 28.19 12.41 11.98
CA SER A 124 27.10 12.71 11.03
C SER A 124 26.33 11.45 10.65
N PRO A 125 25.02 11.54 10.33
CA PRO A 125 24.28 10.43 9.76
C PRO A 125 24.97 9.83 8.54
N ASP A 126 24.97 8.50 8.46
CA ASP A 126 25.41 7.79 7.27
C ASP A 126 24.37 7.90 6.14
N HIS A 127 24.76 7.44 4.95
CA HIS A 127 23.90 7.53 3.76
C HIS A 127 22.57 6.76 3.92
N GLN A 128 22.60 5.57 4.51
CA GLN A 128 21.42 4.72 4.66
C GLN A 128 20.49 5.24 5.75
N GLU A 129 21.03 5.82 6.83
CA GLU A 129 20.24 6.52 7.84
C GLU A 129 19.43 7.66 7.23
N VAL A 130 20.00 8.42 6.28
CA VAL A 130 19.27 9.48 5.59
C VAL A 130 18.24 8.92 4.62
N VAL A 131 18.63 7.99 3.74
CA VAL A 131 17.74 7.38 2.74
C VAL A 131 16.53 6.74 3.43
N ALA A 132 16.73 6.08 4.58
CA ALA A 132 15.67 5.45 5.35
C ALA A 132 14.63 6.45 5.93
N LYS A 133 15.01 7.73 6.11
CA LYS A 133 14.15 8.79 6.65
C LYS A 133 13.46 9.64 5.59
N THR A 134 13.69 9.35 4.32
CA THR A 134 13.00 10.07 3.24
C THR A 134 11.53 9.69 3.17
N GLU A 135 10.68 10.66 2.87
CA GLU A 135 9.27 10.41 2.58
C GLU A 135 9.10 9.81 1.18
N PHE A 136 8.00 9.08 0.95
CA PHE A 136 7.71 8.49 -0.37
C PHE A 136 7.65 9.51 -1.51
N SER A 137 7.21 10.74 -1.24
CA SER A 137 7.18 11.84 -2.23
C SER A 137 8.55 12.13 -2.84
N THR A 138 9.63 11.93 -2.07
CA THR A 138 11.02 12.07 -2.53
C THR A 138 11.26 11.23 -3.78
N TRP A 139 10.83 9.97 -3.77
CA TRP A 139 11.08 9.02 -4.85
C TRP A 139 10.22 9.30 -6.10
N GLU A 140 9.07 9.95 -5.94
CA GLU A 140 8.31 10.52 -7.07
C GLU A 140 9.08 11.68 -7.72
N PHE A 141 9.66 12.58 -6.92
CA PHE A 141 10.42 13.73 -7.43
C PHE A 141 11.69 13.30 -8.18
N VAL A 142 12.39 12.25 -7.73
CA VAL A 142 13.56 11.72 -8.46
C VAL A 142 13.18 11.22 -9.87
N LEU A 143 11.94 10.75 -10.07
CA LEU A 143 11.45 10.24 -11.36
C LEU A 143 11.02 11.36 -12.34
N ASP A 144 11.25 12.63 -12.01
CA ASP A 144 10.87 13.73 -12.87
C ASP A 144 11.70 13.82 -14.16
N ASN A 145 11.08 14.36 -15.22
CA ASN A 145 11.70 14.56 -16.51
C ASN A 145 12.87 15.57 -16.46
N GLU A 146 12.95 16.40 -15.41
CA GLU A 146 14.15 17.20 -15.11
C GLU A 146 15.43 16.35 -15.04
N TYR A 147 15.33 15.06 -14.71
CA TYR A 147 16.46 14.15 -14.60
C TYR A 147 16.65 13.25 -15.83
N MET A 148 15.87 13.47 -16.89
CA MET A 148 15.91 12.74 -18.16
C MET A 148 16.55 13.57 -19.27
N GLY A 149 17.62 13.04 -19.88
CA GLY A 149 18.32 13.70 -20.97
C GLY A 149 19.81 13.36 -21.00
N ASN A 150 20.52 13.87 -22.01
CA ASN A 150 21.95 13.60 -22.19
C ASN A 150 22.75 13.95 -20.93
N ASN A 151 23.59 13.03 -20.48
CA ASN A 151 24.43 13.16 -19.28
C ASN A 151 23.67 13.33 -17.94
N LEU A 152 22.38 13.00 -17.90
CA LEU A 152 21.57 12.93 -16.68
C LEU A 152 21.43 11.48 -16.19
N ILE A 153 20.79 11.29 -15.03
CA ILE A 153 20.79 10.00 -14.33
C ILE A 153 19.95 8.93 -15.04
N TRP A 154 18.82 9.29 -15.67
CA TRP A 154 17.87 8.26 -16.11
C TRP A 154 18.31 7.46 -17.33
N PRO A 155 18.94 8.02 -18.39
CA PRO A 155 19.37 7.21 -19.53
C PRO A 155 20.30 6.04 -19.18
N LYS A 156 21.13 6.18 -18.13
CA LYS A 156 22.05 5.13 -17.68
C LYS A 156 21.46 4.20 -16.62
N ASN A 157 20.50 4.69 -15.83
CA ASN A 157 20.04 3.99 -14.63
C ASN A 157 18.62 3.41 -14.74
N LEU A 158 17.82 3.79 -15.74
CA LEU A 158 16.43 3.33 -15.83
C LEU A 158 16.32 1.81 -15.87
N GLY A 159 17.12 1.12 -16.71
CA GLY A 159 17.18 -0.35 -16.76
C GLY A 159 17.85 -1.01 -15.55
N ARG A 160 18.60 -0.25 -14.74
CA ARG A 160 19.17 -0.75 -13.48
C ARG A 160 18.16 -0.71 -12.33
N VAL A 161 17.27 0.28 -12.37
CA VAL A 161 16.21 0.49 -11.37
C VAL A 161 14.99 -0.38 -11.68
N PHE A 162 14.55 -0.38 -12.94
CA PHE A 162 13.35 -1.08 -13.40
C PHE A 162 13.76 -2.31 -14.22
N LYS A 163 13.99 -3.42 -13.53
CA LYS A 163 14.52 -4.67 -14.12
C LYS A 163 13.44 -5.60 -14.67
N GLY A 164 12.17 -5.29 -14.42
CA GLY A 164 11.05 -6.06 -14.94
C GLY A 164 10.70 -5.72 -16.38
N GLN A 165 9.61 -6.31 -16.86
CA GLN A 165 9.11 -6.03 -18.20
C GLN A 165 8.49 -4.63 -18.26
N TRP A 166 8.94 -3.83 -19.22
CA TRP A 166 8.42 -2.48 -19.41
C TRP A 166 7.14 -2.51 -20.26
N PRO A 167 6.14 -1.66 -19.95
CA PRO A 167 4.94 -1.52 -20.77
C PRO A 167 5.20 -0.77 -22.10
N THR A 168 6.40 -0.23 -22.27
CA THR A 168 6.83 0.54 -23.45
C THR A 168 8.34 0.37 -23.65
N SER A 169 8.80 0.41 -24.90
CA SER A 169 10.22 0.42 -25.24
C SER A 169 10.87 1.80 -25.15
N GLN A 170 10.07 2.87 -25.00
CA GLN A 170 10.58 4.24 -24.94
C GLN A 170 10.93 4.64 -23.51
N ALA A 171 12.23 4.89 -23.25
CA ALA A 171 12.72 5.24 -21.91
C ALA A 171 12.03 6.46 -21.29
N GLY A 172 11.77 7.51 -22.08
CA GLY A 172 11.06 8.71 -21.62
C GLY A 172 9.63 8.41 -21.18
N ALA A 173 8.90 7.64 -21.98
CA ALA A 173 7.54 7.20 -21.65
C ALA A 173 7.52 6.25 -20.44
N MET A 174 8.53 5.38 -20.31
CA MET A 174 8.68 4.50 -19.15
C MET A 174 8.90 5.31 -17.86
N LEU A 175 9.79 6.31 -17.88
CA LEU A 175 10.03 7.17 -16.72
C LEU A 175 8.76 7.93 -16.30
N ALA A 176 8.07 8.54 -17.28
CA ALA A 176 6.82 9.26 -17.03
C ALA A 176 5.74 8.33 -16.44
N GLY A 177 5.56 7.14 -17.01
CA GLY A 177 4.63 6.13 -16.50
C GLY A 177 4.98 5.66 -15.09
N CYS A 178 6.27 5.50 -14.78
CA CYS A 178 6.73 5.18 -13.42
C CYS A 178 6.40 6.30 -12.44
N LYS A 179 6.68 7.56 -12.80
CA LYS A 179 6.35 8.71 -11.95
C LYS A 179 4.84 8.75 -11.64
N ASP A 180 4.00 8.59 -12.65
CA ASP A 180 2.54 8.60 -12.49
C ASP A 180 2.05 7.44 -11.61
N GLN A 181 2.59 6.24 -11.82
CA GLN A 181 2.26 5.08 -11.01
C GLN A 181 2.68 5.25 -9.54
N VAL A 182 3.89 5.78 -9.30
CA VAL A 182 4.37 6.10 -7.94
C VAL A 182 3.48 7.15 -7.29
N ALA A 183 3.07 8.19 -8.01
CA ALA A 183 2.14 9.19 -7.51
C ALA A 183 0.77 8.59 -7.14
N LEU A 184 0.24 7.68 -7.96
CA LEU A 184 -1.01 6.96 -7.69
C LEU A 184 -0.90 6.09 -6.43
N VAL A 185 0.17 5.29 -6.33
CA VAL A 185 0.42 4.41 -5.18
C VAL A 185 0.64 5.24 -3.91
N ARG A 186 1.42 6.32 -3.96
CA ARG A 186 1.65 7.21 -2.82
C ARG A 186 0.37 7.88 -2.33
N LYS A 187 -0.47 8.41 -3.23
CA LYS A 187 -1.76 9.02 -2.86
C LYS A 187 -2.68 8.01 -2.18
N PHE A 188 -2.73 6.79 -2.70
CA PHE A 188 -3.51 5.70 -2.10
C PHE A 188 -2.93 5.27 -0.74
N ARG A 189 -1.61 5.15 -0.63
CA ARG A 189 -0.90 4.91 0.63
C ARG A 189 -1.27 5.97 1.66
N ASN A 190 -1.18 7.25 1.31
CA ASN A 190 -1.53 8.34 2.22
C ASN A 190 -2.98 8.23 2.71
N ARG A 191 -3.93 7.92 1.82
CA ARG A 191 -5.33 7.65 2.19
C ARG A 191 -5.44 6.53 3.25
N VAL A 192 -4.74 5.41 3.05
CA VAL A 192 -4.71 4.29 4.01
C VAL A 192 -4.14 4.72 5.37
N PHE A 193 -3.01 5.44 5.39
CA PHE A 193 -2.32 5.85 6.61
C PHE A 193 -2.96 7.05 7.33
N HIS A 194 -3.77 7.86 6.64
CA HIS A 194 -4.60 8.90 7.25
C HIS A 194 -5.95 8.35 7.75
N HIS A 195 -6.11 7.03 7.80
CA HIS A 195 -7.33 6.36 8.22
C HIS A 195 -8.56 6.79 7.42
N GLU A 196 -8.38 7.20 6.16
CA GLU A 196 -9.51 7.46 5.28
C GLU A 196 -10.06 6.14 4.71
N PRO A 197 -11.34 6.09 4.28
CA PRO A 197 -11.86 4.90 3.62
C PRO A 197 -11.08 4.60 2.33
N ALA A 198 -10.51 3.40 2.23
CA ALA A 198 -9.67 2.98 1.11
C ALA A 198 -10.49 2.75 -0.17
N TRP A 199 -11.74 2.31 -0.01
CA TRP A 199 -12.66 2.03 -1.12
C TRP A 199 -13.28 3.29 -1.75
N LYS A 200 -13.20 4.44 -1.09
CA LYS A 200 -13.98 5.63 -1.46
C LYS A 200 -13.42 6.34 -2.69
N ARG A 201 -14.27 6.48 -3.71
CA ARG A 201 -14.05 7.26 -4.94
C ARG A 201 -15.41 7.79 -5.41
N PHE A 202 -15.41 8.87 -6.20
CA PHE A 202 -16.64 9.55 -6.66
C PHE A 202 -17.71 8.63 -7.27
N ASN A 203 -17.31 7.66 -8.10
CA ASN A 203 -18.23 6.73 -8.79
C ASN A 203 -18.45 5.39 -8.05
N VAL A 204 -18.08 5.28 -6.78
CA VAL A 204 -18.30 4.05 -5.99
C VAL A 204 -19.58 4.21 -5.17
N THR A 205 -20.63 3.51 -5.58
CA THR A 205 -21.97 3.58 -4.96
C THR A 205 -22.45 2.26 -4.37
N ASN A 206 -21.76 1.15 -4.61
CA ASN A 206 -22.08 -0.16 -4.04
C ASN A 206 -20.83 -0.98 -3.68
N GLU A 207 -21.04 -2.10 -2.98
CA GLU A 207 -19.99 -3.00 -2.50
C GLU A 207 -19.13 -3.58 -3.65
N GLN A 208 -19.75 -3.93 -4.79
CA GLN A 208 -19.04 -4.50 -5.94
C GLN A 208 -18.08 -3.49 -6.55
N GLN A 209 -18.51 -2.23 -6.68
CA GLN A 209 -17.67 -1.13 -7.16
C GLN A 209 -16.55 -0.79 -6.18
N ALA A 210 -16.82 -0.86 -4.86
CA ALA A 210 -15.80 -0.70 -3.83
C ALA A 210 -14.70 -1.77 -3.96
N VAL A 211 -15.09 -3.03 -4.11
CA VAL A 211 -14.17 -4.16 -4.36
C VAL A 211 -13.38 -3.98 -5.65
N ALA A 212 -14.05 -3.65 -6.76
CA ALA A 212 -13.40 -3.42 -8.05
C ALA A 212 -12.37 -2.28 -7.97
N HIS A 213 -12.69 -1.20 -7.26
CA HIS A 213 -11.75 -0.10 -7.05
C HIS A 213 -10.53 -0.52 -6.23
N LEU A 214 -10.73 -1.31 -5.16
CA LEU A 214 -9.61 -1.82 -4.36
C LEU A 214 -8.74 -2.79 -5.17
N HIS A 215 -9.33 -3.64 -6.01
CA HIS A 215 -8.60 -4.51 -6.93
C HIS A 215 -7.77 -3.71 -7.94
N GLU A 216 -8.33 -2.64 -8.51
CA GLU A 216 -7.59 -1.69 -9.36
C GLU A 216 -6.35 -1.17 -8.62
N LYS A 217 -6.49 -0.77 -7.35
CA LYS A 217 -5.37 -0.28 -6.54
C LYS A 217 -4.32 -1.36 -6.24
N ILE A 218 -4.73 -2.57 -5.90
CA ILE A 218 -3.81 -3.71 -5.72
C ILE A 218 -3.02 -3.97 -7.02
N GLY A 219 -3.70 -3.94 -8.17
CA GLY A 219 -3.09 -4.05 -9.49
C GLY A 219 -2.02 -2.99 -9.71
N LYS A 220 -2.33 -1.71 -9.47
CA LYS A 220 -1.33 -0.62 -9.63
C LYS A 220 -0.11 -0.76 -8.73
N ILE A 221 -0.28 -1.28 -7.51
CA ILE A 221 0.85 -1.52 -6.60
C ILE A 221 1.72 -2.69 -7.09
N THR A 222 1.08 -3.78 -7.51
CA THR A 222 1.78 -4.98 -8.01
C THR A 222 2.49 -4.72 -9.35
N ASP A 223 1.86 -3.98 -10.27
CA ASP A 223 2.49 -3.49 -11.50
C ASP A 223 3.77 -2.69 -11.20
N LEU A 224 3.71 -1.74 -10.25
CA LEU A 224 4.90 -0.95 -9.89
C LEU A 224 6.03 -1.85 -9.38
N ILE A 225 5.72 -2.81 -8.51
CA ILE A 225 6.71 -3.73 -7.96
C ILE A 225 7.29 -4.63 -9.08
N SER A 226 6.44 -5.13 -9.99
CA SER A 226 6.88 -6.00 -11.08
C SER A 226 7.79 -5.27 -12.07
N TRP A 227 7.56 -3.98 -12.34
CA TRP A 227 8.47 -3.16 -13.14
C TRP A 227 9.84 -2.99 -12.48
N ILE A 228 9.90 -2.94 -11.14
CA ILE A 228 11.15 -2.76 -10.38
C ILE A 228 11.93 -4.08 -10.27
N SER A 229 11.29 -5.16 -9.81
CA SER A 229 11.94 -6.45 -9.57
C SER A 229 10.96 -7.63 -9.73
N PRO A 230 11.17 -8.49 -10.73
CA PRO A 230 10.45 -9.76 -10.89
C PRO A 230 10.56 -10.68 -9.66
N GLU A 231 11.71 -10.70 -9.00
CA GLU A 231 11.94 -11.52 -7.80
C GLU A 231 11.13 -11.02 -6.61
N LYS A 232 10.98 -9.70 -6.48
CA LYS A 232 10.19 -9.11 -5.39
C LYS A 232 8.71 -9.42 -5.57
N ILE A 233 8.17 -9.34 -6.79
CA ILE A 233 6.76 -9.67 -7.02
C ILE A 233 6.51 -11.18 -6.80
N ASP A 234 7.39 -12.06 -7.28
CA ASP A 234 7.31 -13.51 -7.05
C ASP A 234 7.31 -13.87 -5.54
N LEU A 235 8.14 -13.20 -4.75
CA LEU A 235 8.14 -13.35 -3.29
C LEU A 235 6.77 -12.97 -2.67
N LEU A 236 6.15 -11.88 -3.12
CA LEU A 236 4.87 -11.40 -2.58
C LEU A 236 3.69 -12.30 -3.00
N GLU A 237 3.79 -12.93 -4.17
CA GLU A 237 2.85 -13.95 -4.62
C GLU A 237 2.97 -15.22 -3.77
N LYS A 238 4.19 -15.78 -3.67
CA LYS A 238 4.45 -17.04 -2.95
C LYS A 238 4.25 -16.94 -1.44
N SER A 239 4.47 -15.77 -0.85
CA SER A 239 4.17 -15.52 0.57
C SER A 239 2.69 -15.32 0.87
N GLY A 240 1.82 -15.28 -0.16
CA GLY A 240 0.38 -15.11 0.01
C GLY A 240 -0.05 -13.67 0.35
N ILE A 241 0.86 -12.69 0.33
CA ILE A 241 0.53 -11.28 0.63
C ILE A 241 -0.48 -10.73 -0.39
N ILE A 242 -0.23 -10.94 -1.68
CA ILE A 242 -1.11 -10.46 -2.75
C ILE A 242 -2.46 -11.17 -2.68
N ARG A 243 -2.44 -12.50 -2.51
CA ARG A 243 -3.65 -13.31 -2.36
C ARG A 243 -4.49 -12.86 -1.15
N THR A 244 -3.86 -12.57 -0.03
CA THR A 244 -4.52 -12.06 1.17
C THR A 244 -5.13 -10.67 0.95
N ALA A 245 -4.46 -9.79 0.20
CA ALA A 245 -5.01 -8.49 -0.18
C ALA A 245 -6.30 -8.62 -0.99
N TYR A 246 -6.32 -9.49 -2.01
CA TYR A 246 -7.54 -9.75 -2.79
C TYR A 246 -8.65 -10.39 -1.95
N ARG A 247 -8.32 -11.31 -1.04
CA ARG A 247 -9.30 -11.91 -0.10
C ARG A 247 -9.95 -10.86 0.79
N ALA A 248 -9.14 -9.99 1.40
CA ALA A 248 -9.62 -8.92 2.26
C ALA A 248 -10.52 -7.94 1.49
N CYS A 249 -10.19 -7.69 0.22
CA CYS A 249 -10.93 -6.83 -0.69
C CYS A 249 -12.04 -7.58 -1.46
N SER A 250 -12.73 -8.55 -0.85
CA SER A 250 -13.80 -9.30 -1.51
C SER A 250 -15.20 -9.00 -0.94
N VAL A 251 -16.24 -9.23 -1.75
CA VAL A 251 -17.63 -9.14 -1.27
C VAL A 251 -17.89 -10.16 -0.16
N ALA A 252 -17.34 -11.38 -0.29
CA ALA A 252 -17.45 -12.41 0.75
C ALA A 252 -16.90 -11.92 2.10
N GLU A 253 -15.77 -11.20 2.08
CA GLU A 253 -15.18 -10.64 3.30
C GLU A 253 -16.02 -9.48 3.87
N ILE A 254 -16.57 -8.61 3.02
CA ILE A 254 -17.55 -7.59 3.47
C ILE A 254 -18.72 -8.26 4.18
N GLN A 255 -19.31 -9.32 3.60
CA GLN A 255 -20.42 -10.03 4.22
C GLN A 255 -20.02 -10.72 5.53
N ARG A 256 -18.80 -11.23 5.63
CA ARG A 256 -18.26 -11.78 6.87
C ARG A 256 -18.22 -10.72 7.97
N PHE A 257 -17.74 -9.51 7.67
CA PHE A 257 -17.71 -8.40 8.62
C PHE A 257 -19.10 -7.83 8.93
N LYS A 258 -20.07 -7.96 8.02
CA LYS A 258 -21.50 -7.70 8.27
C LYS A 258 -22.21 -8.85 8.99
N TYR A 259 -21.52 -9.96 9.26
CA TYR A 259 -22.06 -11.16 9.91
C TYR A 259 -23.20 -11.83 9.14
N GLN A 260 -23.16 -11.70 7.81
CA GLN A 260 -24.10 -12.33 6.88
C GLN A 260 -23.55 -13.63 6.28
N CYS A 261 -22.36 -14.09 6.71
CA CYS A 261 -21.77 -15.33 6.23
C CYS A 261 -22.48 -16.58 6.76
N LYS A 262 -22.66 -17.59 5.90
CA LYS A 262 -23.28 -18.86 6.27
C LYS A 262 -22.27 -19.74 7.02
N THR A 263 -22.70 -20.34 8.13
CA THR A 263 -21.87 -21.29 8.87
C THR A 263 -22.04 -22.71 8.32
N SER A 264 -20.95 -23.30 7.85
CA SER A 264 -20.91 -24.71 7.42
C SER A 264 -20.75 -25.64 8.62
N THR A 265 -21.71 -26.55 8.83
CA THR A 265 -21.57 -27.56 9.88
C THR A 265 -20.62 -28.68 9.43
N VAL A 266 -19.57 -28.93 10.20
CA VAL A 266 -18.55 -29.95 9.97
C VAL A 266 -18.77 -31.10 10.96
N LYS A 267 -19.20 -32.25 10.42
CA LYS A 267 -19.49 -33.47 11.20
C LYS A 267 -18.49 -34.62 10.96
N SER A 268 -17.54 -34.43 10.04
CA SER A 268 -16.55 -35.44 9.67
C SER A 268 -15.30 -34.79 9.09
N MET A 269 -14.18 -35.52 9.09
CA MET A 269 -12.95 -35.08 8.45
C MET A 269 -13.13 -34.85 6.94
N ALA A 270 -13.89 -35.72 6.26
CA ALA A 270 -14.19 -35.55 4.84
C ALA A 270 -14.95 -34.22 4.55
N LYS A 271 -15.87 -33.82 5.44
CA LYS A 271 -16.54 -32.52 5.31
C LYS A 271 -15.58 -31.36 5.57
N LEU A 272 -14.65 -31.49 6.51
CA LEU A 272 -13.63 -30.48 6.78
C LEU A 272 -12.72 -30.26 5.56
N ILE A 273 -12.22 -31.34 4.96
CA ILE A 273 -11.40 -31.30 3.74
C ILE A 273 -12.13 -30.58 2.62
N LYS A 274 -13.38 -30.96 2.33
CA LYS A 274 -14.20 -30.30 1.31
C LYS A 274 -14.38 -28.80 1.55
N VAL A 275 -14.55 -28.39 2.81
CA VAL A 275 -14.69 -26.97 3.17
C VAL A 275 -13.35 -26.24 3.06
N ALA A 276 -12.23 -26.87 3.42
CA ALA A 276 -10.89 -26.30 3.27
C ALA A 276 -10.48 -26.14 1.80
N GLU A 277 -10.80 -27.12 0.95
CA GLU A 277 -10.61 -27.03 -0.50
C GLU A 277 -11.45 -25.91 -1.10
N ALA A 278 -12.72 -25.79 -0.70
CA ALA A 278 -13.59 -24.70 -1.15
C ALA A 278 -13.08 -23.32 -0.71
N ALA A 279 -12.64 -23.18 0.55
CA ALA A 279 -12.02 -21.95 1.05
C ALA A 279 -10.77 -21.60 0.24
N SER A 280 -9.92 -22.58 -0.04
CA SER A 280 -8.68 -22.39 -0.78
C SER A 280 -8.94 -21.98 -2.23
N ALA A 281 -9.83 -22.69 -2.93
CA ALA A 281 -10.20 -22.42 -4.31
C ALA A 281 -10.88 -21.04 -4.48
N GLY A 282 -11.76 -20.67 -3.55
CA GLY A 282 -12.42 -19.36 -3.56
C GLY A 282 -11.54 -18.22 -3.05
N ASN A 283 -10.42 -18.53 -2.38
CA ASN A 283 -9.66 -17.58 -1.58
C ASN A 283 -10.54 -16.84 -0.57
N GLU A 284 -11.44 -17.56 0.09
CA GLU A 284 -12.47 -17.01 0.99
C GLU A 284 -12.28 -17.50 2.41
N VAL A 285 -12.57 -16.62 3.37
CA VAL A 285 -12.65 -16.98 4.78
C VAL A 285 -14.02 -17.58 5.06
N LEU A 286 -14.07 -18.85 5.48
CA LEU A 286 -15.33 -19.55 5.72
C LEU A 286 -15.60 -19.72 7.22
N GLN A 287 -16.87 -19.61 7.62
CA GLN A 287 -17.29 -19.98 8.96
C GLN A 287 -17.65 -21.45 9.04
N ILE A 288 -17.10 -22.16 10.02
CA ILE A 288 -17.40 -23.56 10.28
C ILE A 288 -17.91 -23.76 11.71
N ALA A 289 -18.83 -24.70 11.88
CA ALA A 289 -19.26 -25.16 13.19
C ALA A 289 -18.84 -26.62 13.39
N VAL A 290 -18.07 -26.89 14.43
CA VAL A 290 -17.64 -28.23 14.81
C VAL A 290 -18.41 -28.65 16.06
N TYR A 291 -18.94 -29.88 16.04
CA TYR A 291 -19.70 -30.46 17.16
C TYR A 291 -18.81 -31.43 17.93
N GLY A 292 -18.32 -30.99 19.08
CA GLY A 292 -17.73 -31.85 20.12
C GLY A 292 -18.72 -32.05 21.27
N ARG A 293 -18.27 -31.82 22.51
CA ARG A 293 -19.18 -31.75 23.68
C ARG A 293 -20.17 -30.57 23.60
N ARG A 294 -19.80 -29.50 22.88
CA ARG A 294 -20.63 -28.33 22.58
C ARG A 294 -20.35 -27.88 21.14
N LYS A 295 -21.32 -27.20 20.53
CA LYS A 295 -21.13 -26.53 19.23
C LYS A 295 -20.17 -25.35 19.41
N GLN A 296 -19.09 -25.32 18.64
CA GLN A 296 -18.17 -24.20 18.58
C GLN A 296 -18.04 -23.70 17.13
N VAL A 297 -17.99 -22.38 16.95
CA VAL A 297 -17.86 -21.73 15.64
C VAL A 297 -16.44 -21.23 15.48
N TYR A 298 -15.84 -21.54 14.33
CA TYR A 298 -14.49 -21.16 13.95
C TYR A 298 -14.49 -20.43 12.62
N THR A 299 -13.44 -19.65 12.41
CA THR A 299 -13.15 -18.99 11.15
C THR A 299 -12.00 -19.74 10.46
N LEU A 300 -12.27 -20.35 9.32
CA LEU A 300 -11.30 -21.08 8.51
C LEU A 300 -10.67 -20.12 7.50
N HIS A 301 -9.39 -19.82 7.70
CA HIS A 301 -8.60 -19.02 6.76
C HIS A 301 -7.84 -19.95 5.82
N PRO A 302 -7.98 -19.80 4.49
CA PRO A 302 -7.10 -20.50 3.56
C PRO A 302 -5.68 -19.92 3.66
N ALA A 303 -4.68 -20.75 3.35
CA ALA A 303 -3.28 -20.31 3.27
C ALA A 303 -3.12 -19.19 2.23
#